data_AF-A0A7X9FK34-F1
#
_entry.id   AF-A0A7X9FK34-F1
#
_cell.length_a   1.000
_cell.length_b   1.000
_cell.length_c   1.000
_cell.angle_alpha   90.00
_cell.angle_beta   90.00
_cell.angle_gamma   90.00
#
_symmetry.space_group_name_H-M   'P 1'
#
loop_
_entity.id
_entity.type
_entity.pdbx_description
1 polymer ?
#
loop_
_entity_poly.entity_id
_entity_poly.type
_entity_poly.pdbx_seq_one_letter_code
_entity_poly.pdbx_strand_id
1 'polypeptide(L)'
;MKTSAATVARTLRDKSAIAREIALRELKILQKDLGLLEKILSGSRKAGDFSLFDVVHGAFEIFRTASVVLENEALLADLEKETAKGAALEFLEKRGATLLTKPAGWHWISPRGEMRFLGKAAETEKAAEALRALLPGGRRAKSRPADTAPSEVPEASEATGTA
;
A
#
# COMPACT_ATOMS: atom_id res chain seq x y z
N MET A 1 5.36 -21.28 -19.80
CA MET A 1 6.14 -20.31 -18.99
C MET A 1 5.40 -20.08 -17.69
N LYS A 2 6.03 -20.20 -16.51
CA LYS A 2 5.37 -19.92 -15.22
C LYS A 2 5.42 -18.41 -14.97
N THR A 3 4.29 -17.72 -15.04
CA THR A 3 4.20 -16.30 -14.69
C THR A 3 4.29 -16.17 -13.17
N SER A 4 5.24 -15.36 -12.67
CA SER A 4 5.40 -15.14 -11.22
C SER A 4 4.45 -14.02 -10.74
N ALA A 5 4.08 -14.04 -9.45
CA ALA A 5 3.33 -12.94 -8.82
C ALA A 5 4.03 -11.58 -9.02
N ALA A 6 5.37 -11.55 -8.96
CA ALA A 6 6.15 -10.33 -9.24
C ALA A 6 5.98 -9.84 -10.69
N THR A 7 5.94 -10.75 -11.66
CA THR A 7 5.68 -10.41 -13.07
C THR A 7 4.29 -9.83 -13.25
N VAL A 8 3.26 -10.44 -12.64
CA VAL A 8 1.88 -9.93 -12.67
C VAL A 8 1.81 -8.55 -12.02
N ALA A 9 2.39 -8.38 -10.84
CA ALA A 9 2.40 -7.12 -10.11
C ALA A 9 3.07 -5.99 -10.92
N ARG A 10 4.18 -6.29 -11.61
CA ARG A 10 4.82 -5.33 -12.51
C ARG A 10 3.89 -4.93 -13.65
N THR A 11 3.27 -5.89 -14.33
CA THR A 11 2.34 -5.61 -15.44
C THR A 11 1.15 -4.76 -14.98
N LEU A 12 0.58 -5.03 -13.80
CA LEU A 12 -0.51 -4.23 -13.26
C LEU A 12 -0.07 -2.79 -12.96
N ARG A 13 1.14 -2.60 -12.39
CA ARG A 13 1.69 -1.25 -12.14
C ARG A 13 1.94 -0.48 -13.44
N ASP A 14 2.53 -1.12 -14.44
CA ASP A 14 2.80 -0.50 -15.74
C ASP A 14 1.50 -0.06 -16.42
N LYS A 15 0.48 -0.93 -16.44
CA LYS A 15 -0.85 -0.60 -16.96
C LYS A 15 -1.51 0.54 -16.19
N SER A 16 -1.39 0.54 -14.87
CA SER A 16 -1.96 1.58 -14.01
C SER A 16 -1.27 2.93 -14.23
N ALA A 17 0.04 2.94 -14.44
CA ALA A 17 0.79 4.17 -14.73
C ALA A 17 0.32 4.80 -16.04
N ILE A 18 0.19 4.00 -17.10
CA ILE A 18 -0.30 4.46 -18.41
C ILE A 18 -1.76 4.95 -18.30
N ALA A 19 -2.64 4.17 -17.66
CA ALA A 19 -4.04 4.56 -17.48
C ALA A 19 -4.18 5.85 -16.68
N ARG A 20 -3.34 6.06 -15.64
CA ARG A 20 -3.32 7.27 -14.84
C ARG A 20 -2.87 8.48 -15.66
N GLU A 21 -1.85 8.35 -16.50
CA GLU A 21 -1.41 9.43 -17.37
C GLU A 21 -2.52 9.86 -18.33
N ILE A 22 -3.21 8.89 -18.94
CA ILE A 22 -4.34 9.16 -19.84
C ILE A 22 -5.48 9.82 -19.07
N ALA A 23 -5.90 9.28 -17.92
CA ALA A 23 -6.97 9.85 -17.11
C ALA A 23 -6.69 11.31 -16.71
N LEU A 24 -5.46 11.63 -16.30
CA LEU A 24 -5.07 12.99 -15.93
C LEU A 24 -5.03 13.93 -17.13
N ARG A 25 -4.68 13.44 -18.31
CA ARG A 25 -4.73 14.22 -19.55
C ARG A 25 -6.17 14.55 -19.92
N GLU A 26 -7.05 13.55 -19.93
CA GLU A 26 -8.47 13.73 -20.24
C GLU A 26 -9.14 14.65 -19.22
N LEU A 27 -8.78 14.55 -17.93
CA LEU A 27 -9.28 15.45 -16.90
C LEU A 27 -8.94 16.92 -17.19
N LYS A 28 -7.71 17.19 -17.65
CA LYS A 28 -7.30 18.55 -18.03
C LYS A 28 -8.03 19.05 -19.27
N ILE A 29 -8.37 18.17 -20.21
CA ILE A 29 -9.14 18.52 -21.41
C ILE A 29 -10.58 18.84 -20.99
N LEU A 30 -11.23 17.93 -20.27
CA LEU A 30 -12.60 18.10 -19.78
C LEU A 30 -12.77 19.37 -18.93
N GLN A 31 -11.80 19.71 -18.08
CA GLN A 31 -11.83 20.96 -17.31
C GLN A 31 -11.89 22.20 -18.21
N LYS A 32 -11.18 22.19 -19.35
CA LYS A 32 -11.24 23.30 -20.32
C LYS A 32 -12.61 23.34 -21.01
N ASP A 33 -13.14 22.18 -21.38
CA ASP A 33 -14.44 22.09 -22.06
C ASP A 33 -15.58 22.53 -21.14
N LEU A 34 -15.52 22.15 -19.86
CA LEU A 34 -16.46 22.61 -18.84
C LEU A 34 -16.35 24.12 -18.60
N GLY A 35 -15.13 24.67 -18.53
CA GLY A 35 -14.94 26.12 -18.39
C GLY A 35 -15.41 26.90 -19.63
N LEU A 36 -15.34 26.29 -20.80
CA LEU A 36 -15.91 26.87 -22.02
C LEU A 36 -17.44 26.81 -22.01
N LEU A 37 -18.01 25.66 -21.63
CA LEU A 37 -19.45 25.48 -21.47
C LEU A 37 -20.03 26.49 -20.47
N GLU A 38 -19.38 26.69 -19.33
CA GLU A 38 -19.79 27.67 -18.32
C GLU A 38 -19.84 29.10 -18.90
N LYS A 39 -18.83 29.51 -19.68
CA LYS A 39 -18.82 30.81 -20.36
C LYS A 39 -19.94 30.94 -21.38
N ILE A 40 -20.29 29.85 -22.06
CA ILE A 40 -21.40 29.83 -23.03
C ILE A 40 -22.74 29.98 -22.30
N LEU A 41 -22.95 29.20 -21.24
CA LEU A 41 -24.22 29.19 -20.48
C LEU A 41 -24.43 30.48 -19.67
N SER A 42 -23.36 31.13 -19.22
CA SER A 42 -23.42 32.45 -18.57
C SER A 42 -23.58 33.62 -19.55
N GLY A 43 -23.60 33.36 -20.87
CA GLY A 43 -23.69 34.40 -21.90
C GLY A 43 -22.39 35.20 -22.11
N SER A 44 -21.32 34.88 -21.38
CA SER A 44 -20.00 35.52 -21.51
C SER A 44 -19.29 35.19 -22.82
N ARG A 45 -19.73 34.13 -23.52
CA ARG A 45 -19.21 33.70 -24.83
C ARG A 45 -20.35 33.11 -25.67
N LYS A 46 -20.29 33.26 -27.00
CA LYS A 46 -21.22 32.56 -27.92
C LYS A 46 -20.78 31.10 -28.10
N ALA A 47 -21.75 30.20 -28.32
CA ALA A 47 -21.49 28.77 -28.46
C ALA A 47 -20.50 28.42 -29.59
N GLY A 48 -20.63 29.03 -30.77
CA GLY A 48 -19.78 28.69 -31.92
C GLY A 48 -19.87 27.19 -32.25
N ASP A 49 -18.73 26.57 -32.54
CA ASP A 49 -18.61 25.13 -32.84
C ASP A 49 -18.46 24.25 -31.59
N PHE A 50 -18.86 24.74 -30.42
CA PHE A 50 -18.76 23.97 -29.18
C PHE A 50 -19.68 22.74 -29.21
N SER A 51 -19.11 21.56 -28.92
CA SER A 51 -19.84 20.30 -28.91
C SER A 51 -20.01 19.76 -27.48
N LEU A 52 -21.26 19.53 -27.08
CA LEU A 52 -21.56 18.82 -25.82
C LEU A 52 -21.09 17.36 -25.84
N PHE A 53 -20.89 16.79 -27.03
CA PHE A 53 -20.37 15.44 -27.16
C PHE A 53 -18.94 15.33 -26.61
N ASP A 54 -18.11 16.36 -26.79
CA ASP A 54 -16.72 16.36 -26.29
C ASP A 54 -16.68 16.29 -24.76
N VAL A 55 -17.62 16.98 -24.10
CA VAL A 55 -17.77 16.92 -22.63
C VAL A 55 -18.14 15.52 -22.17
N VAL A 56 -19.13 14.89 -22.81
CA VAL A 56 -19.58 13.53 -22.46
C VAL A 56 -18.48 12.51 -22.76
N HIS A 57 -17.81 12.63 -23.91
CA HIS A 57 -16.73 11.74 -24.30
C HIS A 57 -15.54 11.83 -23.33
N GLY A 58 -15.11 13.05 -22.99
CA GLY A 58 -14.04 13.26 -22.01
C GLY A 58 -14.38 12.67 -20.64
N ALA A 59 -15.62 12.87 -20.16
CA ALA A 59 -16.08 12.26 -18.91
C ALA A 59 -16.07 10.72 -18.96
N PHE A 60 -16.50 10.15 -20.09
CA PHE A 60 -16.49 8.70 -20.29
C PHE A 60 -15.08 8.12 -20.33
N GLU A 61 -14.14 8.76 -21.04
CA GLU A 61 -12.75 8.29 -21.11
C GLU A 61 -12.04 8.37 -19.75
N ILE A 62 -12.33 9.41 -18.95
CA ILE A 62 -11.86 9.48 -17.55
C ILE A 62 -12.42 8.31 -16.75
N PHE A 63 -13.74 8.05 -16.81
CA PHE A 63 -14.33 6.91 -16.12
C PHE A 63 -13.66 5.59 -16.52
N ARG A 64 -13.50 5.34 -17.81
CA ARG A 64 -12.89 4.11 -18.34
C ARG A 64 -11.47 3.92 -17.85
N THR A 65 -10.65 4.98 -17.89
CA THR A 65 -9.22 4.89 -17.54
C THR A 65 -8.98 4.91 -16.04
N ALA A 66 -9.75 5.69 -15.28
CA ALA A 66 -9.68 5.71 -13.82
C ALA A 66 -10.15 4.39 -13.21
N SER A 67 -11.18 3.74 -13.77
CA SER A 67 -11.64 2.43 -13.30
C SER A 67 -10.51 1.39 -13.39
N VAL A 68 -9.76 1.36 -14.49
CA VAL A 68 -8.60 0.47 -14.63
C VAL A 68 -7.54 0.72 -13.55
N VAL A 69 -7.29 1.99 -13.19
CA VAL A 69 -6.35 2.33 -12.12
C VAL A 69 -6.81 1.76 -10.78
N LEU A 70 -8.07 2.04 -10.41
CA LEU A 70 -8.63 1.64 -9.12
C LEU A 70 -8.74 0.12 -8.98
N GLU A 71 -9.19 -0.56 -10.03
CA GLU A 71 -9.28 -2.03 -10.07
C GLU A 71 -7.91 -2.68 -9.94
N ASN A 72 -6.90 -2.17 -10.66
CA ASN A 72 -5.54 -2.70 -10.57
C ASN A 72 -4.90 -2.44 -9.20
N GLU A 73 -5.18 -1.30 -8.56
CA GLU A 73 -4.73 -1.00 -7.19
C GLU A 73 -5.33 -2.00 -6.19
N ALA A 74 -6.63 -2.32 -6.32
CA ALA A 74 -7.26 -3.35 -5.50
C ALA A 74 -6.63 -4.73 -5.72
N LEU A 75 -6.44 -5.13 -6.99
CA LEU A 75 -5.80 -6.41 -7.34
C LEU A 75 -4.35 -6.50 -6.83
N LEU A 76 -3.61 -5.40 -6.84
CA LEU A 76 -2.24 -5.35 -6.30
C LEU A 76 -2.23 -5.56 -4.78
N ALA A 77 -3.17 -4.95 -4.05
CA ALA A 77 -3.28 -5.13 -2.61
C ALA A 77 -3.62 -6.59 -2.25
N ASP A 78 -4.56 -7.19 -2.98
CA ASP A 78 -4.92 -8.61 -2.78
C ASP A 78 -3.76 -9.54 -3.11
N LEU A 79 -3.04 -9.26 -4.22
CA LEU A 79 -1.87 -10.04 -4.62
C LEU A 79 -0.76 -9.97 -3.57
N GLU A 80 -0.51 -8.79 -2.99
CA GLU A 80 0.48 -8.61 -1.93
C GLU A 80 0.11 -9.43 -0.69
N LYS A 81 -1.15 -9.34 -0.24
CA LYS A 81 -1.67 -10.08 0.90
C LYS A 81 -1.55 -11.59 0.71
N GLU A 82 -2.00 -12.12 -0.43
CA GLU A 82 -1.94 -13.57 -0.67
C GLU A 82 -0.50 -14.05 -0.89
N THR A 83 0.37 -13.22 -1.47
CA THR A 83 1.81 -13.55 -1.59
C THR A 83 2.47 -13.60 -0.21
N ALA A 84 2.18 -12.65 0.68
CA ALA A 84 2.71 -12.63 2.05
C ALA A 84 2.24 -13.85 2.86
N LYS A 85 0.95 -14.17 2.78
CA LYS A 85 0.37 -15.36 3.41
C LYS A 85 0.96 -16.66 2.87
N GLY A 86 1.14 -16.77 1.56
CA GLY A 86 1.80 -17.91 0.91
C GLY A 86 3.25 -18.08 1.37
N ALA A 87 4.01 -16.98 1.42
CA ALA A 87 5.39 -16.99 1.91
C ALA A 87 5.48 -17.36 3.40
N ALA A 88 4.54 -16.92 4.23
CA ALA A 88 4.45 -17.30 5.63
C ALA A 88 4.16 -18.79 5.81
N LEU A 89 3.22 -19.34 5.02
CA LEU A 89 2.87 -20.75 5.02
C LEU A 89 4.06 -21.61 4.58
N GLU A 90 4.69 -21.28 3.45
CA GLU A 90 5.88 -21.98 2.96
C GLU A 90 7.03 -21.94 3.98
N PHE A 91 7.21 -20.79 4.66
CA PHE A 91 8.20 -20.66 5.72
C PHE A 91 7.92 -21.59 6.91
N LEU A 92 6.67 -21.67 7.37
CA LEU A 92 6.25 -22.56 8.45
C LEU A 92 6.49 -24.03 8.08
N GLU A 93 6.02 -24.44 6.92
CA GLU A 93 6.12 -25.82 6.43
C GLU A 93 7.59 -26.26 6.27
N LYS A 94 8.44 -25.43 5.65
CA LYS A 94 9.88 -25.70 5.50
C LYS A 94 10.61 -25.85 6.83
N ARG A 95 10.08 -25.25 7.90
CA ARG A 95 10.66 -25.33 9.26
C ARG A 95 10.00 -26.42 10.12
N GLY A 96 9.11 -27.22 9.53
CA GLY A 96 8.43 -28.32 10.21
C GLY A 96 7.35 -27.87 11.17
N ALA A 97 6.84 -26.64 11.04
CA ALA A 97 5.65 -26.23 11.77
C ALA A 97 4.41 -26.82 11.12
N THR A 98 3.46 -27.26 11.95
CA THR A 98 2.26 -27.96 11.52
C THR A 98 1.02 -27.33 12.15
N LEU A 99 -0.09 -27.42 11.43
CA LEU A 99 -1.39 -27.00 11.93
C LEU A 99 -2.04 -28.17 12.67
N LEU A 100 -2.17 -28.06 13.98
CA LEU A 100 -2.80 -29.07 14.82
C LEU A 100 -4.27 -28.73 15.08
N THR A 101 -5.08 -29.76 15.26
CA THR A 101 -6.50 -29.63 15.64
C THR A 101 -6.68 -29.59 17.16
N LYS A 102 -5.75 -30.17 17.91
CA LYS A 102 -5.72 -30.20 19.38
C LYS A 102 -4.26 -30.09 19.89
N PRO A 103 -3.86 -28.99 20.55
CA PRO A 103 -4.55 -27.70 20.61
C PRO A 103 -4.74 -27.13 19.20
N ALA A 104 -5.81 -26.36 18.97
CA ALA A 104 -6.09 -25.84 17.63
C ALA A 104 -5.13 -24.71 17.28
N GLY A 105 -4.38 -24.85 16.18
CA GLY A 105 -3.51 -23.80 15.63
C GLY A 105 -2.13 -24.28 15.22
N TRP A 106 -1.25 -23.33 14.90
CA TRP A 106 0.10 -23.58 14.44
C TRP A 106 1.01 -23.98 15.59
N HIS A 107 1.75 -25.06 15.40
CA HIS A 107 2.69 -25.58 16.38
C HIS A 107 4.02 -25.91 15.71
N TRP A 108 5.09 -25.81 16.49
CA TRP A 108 6.43 -26.22 16.05
C TRP A 108 7.13 -26.97 17.16
N ILE A 109 7.80 -28.07 16.80
CA ILE A 109 8.59 -28.87 17.73
C ILE A 109 10.04 -28.42 17.60
N SER A 110 10.60 -27.87 18.67
CA SER A 110 11.99 -27.43 18.69
C SER A 110 12.94 -28.62 18.53
N PRO A 111 14.21 -28.39 18.15
CA PRO A 111 15.22 -29.46 18.10
C PRO A 111 15.44 -30.19 19.44
N ARG A 112 15.00 -29.60 20.56
CA ARG A 112 15.04 -30.20 21.90
C ARG A 112 13.80 -31.02 22.25
N GLY A 113 12.86 -31.18 21.31
CA GLY A 113 11.61 -31.92 21.50
C GLY A 113 10.46 -31.15 22.15
N GLU A 114 10.67 -29.88 22.52
CA GLU A 114 9.62 -29.04 23.12
C GLU A 114 8.63 -28.56 22.04
N MET A 115 7.34 -28.83 22.22
CA MET A 115 6.27 -28.33 21.37
C MET A 115 5.91 -26.89 21.77
N ARG A 116 5.90 -25.99 20.79
CA ARG A 116 5.58 -24.57 20.96
C ARG A 116 4.37 -24.18 20.13
N PHE A 117 3.41 -23.53 20.77
CA PHE A 117 2.28 -22.89 20.09
C PHE A 117 2.74 -21.58 19.45
N LEU A 118 2.42 -21.40 18.17
CA LEU A 118 2.85 -20.24 17.36
C LEU A 118 1.70 -19.26 17.09
N GLY A 119 0.44 -19.72 17.11
CA GLY A 119 -0.71 -18.87 16.85
C GLY A 119 -1.94 -19.66 16.39
N LYS A 120 -3.09 -18.99 16.29
CA LYS A 120 -4.33 -19.63 15.80
C LYS A 120 -4.22 -19.96 14.31
N ALA A 121 -5.09 -20.86 13.83
CA ALA A 121 -5.09 -21.29 12.42
C ALA A 121 -5.22 -20.15 11.41
N ALA A 122 -6.01 -19.12 11.74
CA ALA A 122 -6.21 -17.93 10.88
C ALA A 122 -5.03 -16.95 10.91
N GLU A 123 -4.03 -17.15 11.79
CA GLU A 123 -2.94 -16.20 12.06
C GLU A 123 -1.61 -16.69 11.47
N THR A 124 -1.62 -17.21 10.24
CA THR A 124 -0.44 -17.79 9.57
C THR A 124 0.77 -16.87 9.57
N GLU A 125 0.59 -15.58 9.28
CA GLU A 125 1.69 -14.61 9.27
C GLU A 125 2.28 -14.39 10.67
N LYS A 126 1.43 -14.25 11.70
CA LYS A 126 1.89 -14.11 13.09
C LYS A 126 2.60 -15.38 13.57
N ALA A 127 2.10 -16.56 13.17
CA ALA A 127 2.73 -17.83 13.49
C ALA A 127 4.13 -17.94 12.85
N ALA A 128 4.29 -17.49 11.61
CA ALA A 128 5.59 -17.43 10.95
C ALA A 128 6.55 -16.45 11.67
N GLU A 129 6.08 -15.29 12.13
CA GLU A 129 6.87 -14.35 12.94
C GLU A 129 7.26 -14.94 14.29
N ALA A 130 6.34 -15.59 14.99
CA ALA A 130 6.61 -16.28 16.25
C ALA A 130 7.70 -17.35 16.06
N LEU A 131 7.62 -18.13 14.99
CA LEU A 131 8.64 -19.12 14.67
C LEU A 131 9.99 -18.47 14.33
N ARG A 132 10.00 -17.38 13.54
CA ARG A 132 11.24 -16.64 13.25
C ARG A 132 11.93 -16.21 14.54
N ALA A 133 11.21 -15.68 15.51
CA ALA A 133 11.77 -15.21 16.78
C ALA A 133 12.38 -16.35 17.64
N LEU A 134 11.94 -17.60 17.44
CA LEU A 134 12.42 -18.78 18.16
C LEU A 134 13.66 -19.43 17.52
N LEU A 135 13.90 -19.20 16.22
CA LEU A 135 15.05 -19.76 15.53
C LEU A 135 16.34 -19.02 15.92
N PRO A 136 17.50 -19.73 15.98
CA PRO A 136 18.78 -19.08 16.18
C PRO A 136 19.06 -18.08 15.04
N GLY A 137 19.27 -16.80 15.39
CA GLY A 137 19.35 -15.67 14.43
C GLY A 137 18.04 -14.88 14.27
N GLY A 138 16.96 -15.29 14.95
CA GLY A 138 15.62 -14.71 14.86
C GLY A 138 15.37 -13.38 15.58
N ARG A 139 16.28 -12.97 16.46
CA ARG A 139 16.22 -11.64 17.06
C ARG A 139 16.71 -10.63 16.03
N ARG A 140 15.75 -10.04 15.30
CA ARG A 140 15.96 -8.75 14.62
C ARG A 140 16.55 -7.82 15.69
N ALA A 141 17.79 -7.37 15.49
CA ALA A 141 18.45 -6.48 16.41
C ALA A 141 17.50 -5.32 16.71
N LYS A 142 17.09 -5.19 17.97
CA LYS A 142 16.30 -4.07 18.46
C LYS A 142 17.17 -2.84 18.16
N SER A 143 16.80 -2.06 17.15
CA SER A 143 17.39 -0.73 16.95
C SER A 143 17.16 0.00 18.27
N ARG A 144 18.24 0.17 19.02
CA ARG A 144 18.26 0.96 20.24
C ARG A 144 17.72 2.34 19.85
N PRO A 145 16.63 2.83 20.47
CA PRO A 145 16.25 4.22 20.27
C PRO A 145 17.47 5.05 20.65
N ALA A 146 17.95 5.86 19.71
CA ALA A 146 18.91 6.90 20.02
C ALA A 146 18.29 7.76 21.11
N ASP A 147 19.01 7.85 22.22
CA ASP A 147 18.63 8.62 23.38
C ASP A 147 18.16 10.00 22.95
N THR A 148 16.99 10.33 23.48
CA THR A 148 16.46 11.67 23.60
C THR A 148 17.50 12.49 24.36
N ALA A 149 18.26 13.33 23.67
CA ALA A 149 19.00 14.39 24.33
C ALA A 149 18.05 15.57 24.56
N PRO A 150 18.08 16.22 25.73
CA PRO A 150 17.02 17.12 26.18
C PRO A 150 17.13 18.50 25.54
N SER A 151 15.97 19.13 25.34
CA SER A 151 15.86 20.59 25.35
C SER A 151 16.44 21.15 26.64
N GLU A 152 17.44 22.02 26.52
CA GLU A 152 17.72 23.05 27.50
C GLU A 152 17.66 24.41 26.81
N VAL A 153 16.54 25.09 27.02
CA VAL A 153 16.51 26.55 27.20
C VAL A 153 15.83 26.75 28.56
N PRO A 154 16.47 27.47 29.47
CA PRO A 154 15.84 28.69 29.99
C PRO A 154 16.87 29.82 30.13
N GLU A 155 16.62 31.00 29.58
CA GLU A 155 15.81 32.10 30.13
C GLU A 155 16.62 33.04 31.05
N ALA A 156 16.24 34.32 30.98
CA ALA A 156 16.99 35.52 31.23
C ALA A 156 17.21 35.93 32.70
N SER A 157 18.27 36.70 32.93
CA SER A 157 18.42 37.77 33.94
C SER A 157 19.82 38.37 33.75
N GLU A 158 20.12 39.64 33.91
CA GLU A 158 19.39 40.84 34.30
C GLU A 158 20.30 42.04 33.95
N ALA A 159 19.77 43.24 34.12
CA ALA A 159 20.37 44.51 33.81
C ALA A 159 21.77 44.79 34.40
N THR A 160 22.57 45.56 33.67
CA THR A 160 23.44 46.59 34.26
C THR A 160 23.74 47.64 33.20
N GLY A 161 23.13 48.80 33.35
CA GLY A 161 23.59 50.01 32.68
C GLY A 161 24.75 50.63 33.45
N THR A 162 25.59 51.40 32.76
CA THR A 162 26.06 52.72 33.22
C THR A 162 26.90 53.41 32.14
N ALA A 163 26.58 54.69 31.97
CA ALA A 163 27.36 55.83 31.46
C ALA A 163 27.74 55.85 29.97
#